data_AF-A0A699HUR1-F1
#
_entry.id   AF-A0A699HUR1-F1
#
_cell.length_a   1.000
_cell.length_b   1.000
_cell.length_c   1.000
_cell.angle_alpha   90.00
_cell.angle_beta   90.00
_cell.angle_gamma   90.00
#
_symmetry.space_group_name_H-M   'P 1'
#
loop_
_entity.id
_entity.type
_entity.pdbx_description
1 polymer ?
#
loop_
_entity_poly.entity_id
_entity_poly.type
_entity_poly.pdbx_seq_one_letter_code
_entity_poly.pdbx_strand_id
1 'polypeptide(L)'
;MKVVKSIHGDYGGIENLGGINRSSTWLECLKNVDQLKKKEVDLMAFVHKEVGKSDTWIWSLEASGLFSVASSRCYIDDILCAWEGAPTRWVNLVPKKFNALAWRLSLNKLPTRHNISLRGMDIRSILCPICEVNVEYANHLFFSCMLAREIYERIFKWCGLLVVTFSSYIDWLTWFSSLKIRKVIKDYLEGIFFVTWWHIWWFRKKNGF
;
A
#
# COMPACT_ATOMS: atom_id res chain seq x y z
N MET A 1 35.14 4.90 -7.54
CA MET A 1 35.41 6.11 -6.73
C MET A 1 36.14 7.25 -7.48
N LYS A 2 36.99 7.01 -8.51
CA LYS A 2 37.73 8.08 -9.21
C LYS A 2 36.85 9.13 -9.92
N VAL A 3 35.72 8.73 -10.51
CA VAL A 3 34.83 9.64 -11.27
C VAL A 3 34.03 10.56 -10.35
N VAL A 4 33.48 10.04 -9.25
CA VAL A 4 32.73 10.86 -8.28
C VAL A 4 33.64 11.91 -7.65
N LYS A 5 34.87 11.52 -7.32
CA LYS A 5 35.88 12.42 -6.77
C LYS A 5 36.24 13.56 -7.74
N SER A 6 36.37 13.28 -9.04
CA SER A 6 36.72 14.32 -10.02
C SER A 6 35.59 15.30 -10.33
N ILE A 7 34.33 14.86 -10.18
CA ILE A 7 33.15 15.68 -10.49
C ILE A 7 32.63 16.43 -9.25
N HIS A 8 32.76 15.83 -8.07
CA HIS A 8 32.10 16.30 -6.85
C HIS A 8 33.07 16.59 -5.68
N GLY A 9 34.39 16.55 -5.91
CA GLY A 9 35.42 16.85 -4.92
C GLY A 9 35.79 15.67 -4.01
N ASP A 10 36.73 15.91 -3.09
CA ASP A 10 37.33 14.86 -2.23
C ASP A 10 36.30 14.07 -1.40
N TYR A 11 35.19 14.71 -1.04
CA TYR A 11 34.10 14.13 -0.25
C TYR A 11 32.84 13.85 -1.08
N GLY A 12 32.92 13.93 -2.42
CA GLY A 12 31.81 13.60 -3.31
C GLY A 12 30.57 14.51 -3.17
N GLY A 13 30.71 15.70 -2.59
CA GLY A 13 29.62 16.67 -2.40
C GLY A 13 28.64 16.34 -1.27
N ILE A 14 28.95 15.35 -0.43
CA ILE A 14 28.09 14.89 0.69
C ILE A 14 27.83 16.00 1.71
N GLU A 15 28.82 16.85 1.95
CA GLU A 15 28.77 17.90 2.98
C GLU A 15 28.22 19.24 2.47
N ASN A 16 28.12 19.43 1.14
CA ASN A 16 27.68 20.72 0.57
C ASN A 16 26.94 20.55 -0.76
N LEU A 17 25.62 20.41 -0.67
CA LEU A 17 24.70 20.26 -1.82
C LEU A 17 24.41 21.57 -2.57
N GLY A 18 24.79 22.73 -2.02
CA GLY A 18 24.41 24.04 -2.55
C GLY A 18 25.23 24.54 -3.75
N GLY A 19 26.38 23.92 -4.04
CA GLY A 19 27.35 24.46 -5.00
C GLY A 19 27.31 23.90 -6.43
N ILE A 20 26.47 22.90 -6.74
CA ILE A 20 26.59 22.13 -8.00
C ILE A 20 25.35 22.32 -8.87
N ASN A 21 25.47 23.15 -9.91
CA ASN A 21 24.39 23.50 -10.85
C ASN A 21 24.17 22.46 -11.98
N ARG A 22 24.60 21.21 -11.79
CA ARG A 22 24.41 20.11 -12.76
C ARG A 22 23.50 19.06 -12.16
N SER A 23 22.48 18.63 -12.91
CA SER A 23 21.66 17.48 -12.52
C SER A 23 22.43 16.19 -12.80
N SER A 24 22.59 15.33 -11.80
CA SER A 24 23.14 13.98 -11.95
C SER A 24 22.40 13.02 -11.01
N THR A 25 22.37 11.73 -11.38
CA THR A 25 21.79 10.67 -10.54
C THR A 25 22.43 10.66 -9.14
N TRP A 26 23.72 10.97 -9.03
CA TRP A 26 24.41 11.07 -7.75
C TRP A 26 23.87 12.23 -6.87
N LEU A 27 23.67 13.41 -7.45
CA LEU A 27 23.11 14.55 -6.72
C LEU A 27 21.65 14.33 -6.35
N GLU A 28 20.88 13.61 -7.18
CA GLU A 28 19.52 13.21 -6.85
C GLU A 28 19.48 12.21 -5.69
N CYS A 29 20.41 11.25 -5.64
CA CYS A 29 20.59 10.38 -4.48
C CYS A 29 20.90 11.19 -3.21
N LEU A 30 21.84 12.13 -3.26
CA LEU A 30 22.19 12.95 -2.10
C LEU A 30 21.03 13.85 -1.65
N LYS A 31 20.27 14.42 -2.58
CA LYS A 31 19.04 15.17 -2.27
C LYS A 31 18.00 14.29 -1.58
N ASN A 32 17.82 13.04 -2.03
CA ASN A 32 16.91 12.10 -1.38
C ASN A 32 17.39 11.70 0.01
N VAL A 33 18.70 11.51 0.22
CA VAL A 33 19.28 11.25 1.55
C VAL A 33 19.06 12.44 2.49
N ASP A 34 19.26 13.68 2.02
CA ASP A 34 18.98 14.89 2.81
C ASP A 34 17.48 15.03 3.15
N GLN A 35 16.58 14.69 2.20
CA GLN A 35 15.15 14.66 2.47
C GLN A 35 14.75 13.61 3.51
N LEU A 36 15.40 12.45 3.51
CA LEU A 36 15.21 11.42 4.54
C LEU A 36 15.70 11.91 5.91
N LYS A 37 16.86 12.57 5.94
CA LYS A 37 17.41 13.16 7.17
C LYS A 37 16.46 14.21 7.78
N LYS A 38 15.79 15.01 6.94
CA LYS A 38 14.73 15.95 7.37
C LYS A 38 13.50 15.25 7.95
N LYS A 39 13.30 13.97 7.67
CA LYS A 39 12.26 13.11 8.26
C LYS A 39 12.81 12.22 9.38
N GLU A 40 13.91 12.64 10.01
CA GLU A 40 14.56 11.93 11.12
C GLU A 40 15.14 10.54 10.75
N VAL A 41 15.35 10.28 9.45
CA VAL A 41 15.98 9.05 8.96
C VAL A 41 17.39 9.37 8.46
N ASP A 42 18.41 9.11 9.27
CA ASP A 42 19.82 9.34 8.89
C ASP A 42 20.53 8.02 8.55
N LEU A 43 20.41 7.57 7.30
CA LEU A 43 21.11 6.36 6.83
C LEU A 43 22.64 6.51 6.84
N MET A 44 23.15 7.73 6.70
CA MET A 44 24.60 7.98 6.64
C MET A 44 25.24 7.84 8.02
N ALA A 45 24.48 7.97 9.10
CA ALA A 45 24.94 7.69 10.45
C ALA A 45 25.41 6.24 10.65
N PHE A 46 24.99 5.31 9.79
CA PHE A 46 25.36 3.89 9.85
C PHE A 46 26.49 3.49 8.90
N VAL A 47 27.03 4.47 8.15
CA VAL A 47 28.13 4.25 7.20
C VAL A 47 29.42 4.79 7.81
N HIS A 48 30.33 3.91 8.16
CA HIS A 48 31.61 4.28 8.77
C HIS A 48 32.78 3.82 7.91
N LYS A 49 33.88 4.57 7.89
CA LYS A 49 35.11 4.16 7.21
C LYS A 49 36.00 3.38 8.18
N GLU A 50 36.42 2.17 7.81
CA GLU A 50 37.41 1.42 8.58
C GLU A 50 38.80 2.01 8.33
N VAL A 51 39.47 2.47 9.39
CA VAL A 51 40.82 3.05 9.29
C VAL A 51 41.82 1.98 9.73
N GLY A 52 42.61 1.43 8.81
CA GLY A 52 43.83 0.68 9.16
C GLY A 52 44.13 -0.59 8.34
N LYS A 53 43.16 -1.27 7.72
CA LYS A 53 43.43 -2.53 6.97
C LYS A 53 43.12 -2.50 5.49
N SER A 54 42.26 -1.59 5.04
CA SER A 54 42.03 -1.18 3.65
C SER A 54 40.97 -0.08 3.69
N ASP A 55 40.90 0.79 2.68
CA ASP A 55 39.84 1.80 2.58
C ASP A 55 38.48 1.12 2.31
N THR A 56 37.86 0.57 3.35
CA THR A 56 36.58 -0.14 3.28
C THR A 56 35.52 0.59 4.11
N TRP A 57 34.29 0.61 3.60
CA TRP A 57 33.13 1.17 4.29
C TRP A 57 32.36 0.06 5.00
N ILE A 58 32.00 0.31 6.26
CA ILE A 58 31.24 -0.58 7.14
C ILE A 58 29.83 -0.04 7.29
N TRP A 59 28.86 -0.95 7.16
CA TRP A 59 27.44 -0.73 7.42
C TRP A 59 27.05 -1.28 8.79
N SER A 60 26.73 -0.41 9.75
CA SER A 60 26.51 -0.81 11.15
C SER A 60 25.11 -1.35 11.48
N LEU A 61 24.18 -1.36 10.50
CA LEU A 61 22.85 -1.98 10.66
C LEU A 61 22.87 -3.51 10.44
N GLU A 62 24.01 -4.10 10.08
CA GLU A 62 24.13 -5.53 9.88
C GLU A 62 25.42 -6.07 10.50
N ALA A 63 25.34 -7.22 11.18
CA ALA A 63 26.51 -7.83 11.83
C ALA A 63 27.62 -8.23 10.84
N SER A 64 27.26 -8.43 9.57
CA SER A 64 28.21 -8.69 8.48
C SER A 64 29.07 -7.47 8.14
N GLY A 65 28.68 -6.26 8.57
CA GLY A 65 29.31 -5.00 8.18
C GLY A 65 29.07 -4.61 6.72
N LEU A 66 28.32 -5.42 5.96
CA LEU A 66 28.05 -5.20 4.54
C LEU A 66 26.73 -4.47 4.35
N PHE A 67 26.69 -3.59 3.37
CA PHE A 67 25.46 -2.90 3.00
C PHE A 67 24.43 -3.88 2.43
N SER A 68 23.21 -3.80 2.95
CA SER A 68 22.05 -4.48 2.38
C SER A 68 20.87 -3.53 2.26
N VAL A 69 20.18 -3.63 1.13
CA VAL A 69 18.92 -2.91 0.90
C VAL A 69 17.87 -3.37 1.90
N ALA A 70 17.91 -4.64 2.34
CA ALA A 70 16.96 -5.18 3.31
C ALA A 70 17.09 -4.50 4.69
N SER A 71 18.31 -4.38 5.23
CA SER A 71 18.54 -3.73 6.53
C SER A 71 18.26 -2.23 6.48
N SER A 72 18.61 -1.56 5.38
CA SER A 72 18.22 -0.16 5.14
C SER A 72 16.70 0.01 5.13
N ARG A 73 15.99 -0.87 4.43
CA ARG A 73 14.52 -0.86 4.32
C ARG A 73 13.86 -1.04 5.68
N CYS A 74 14.30 -2.03 6.46
CA CYS A 74 13.77 -2.26 7.81
C CYS A 74 13.91 -1.02 8.68
N TYR A 75 15.10 -0.40 8.71
CA TYR A 75 15.32 0.83 9.50
C TYR A 75 14.42 2.00 9.07
N ILE A 76 14.26 2.21 7.75
CA ILE A 76 13.36 3.25 7.23
C ILE A 76 11.91 2.94 7.62
N ASP A 77 11.49 1.69 7.49
CA ASP A 77 10.13 1.28 7.80
C ASP A 77 9.87 1.39 9.32
N ASP A 78 10.82 1.07 10.19
CA ASP A 78 10.66 1.22 11.65
C ASP A 78 10.45 2.68 12.09
N ILE A 79 11.03 3.65 11.38
CA ILE A 79 10.91 5.08 11.70
C ILE A 79 9.70 5.72 11.00
N LEU A 80 9.56 5.51 9.70
CA LEU A 80 8.54 6.18 8.88
C LEU A 80 7.21 5.44 8.87
N CYS A 81 7.24 4.13 9.03
CA CYS A 81 6.09 3.26 9.04
C CYS A 81 5.92 2.68 10.45
N ALA A 82 5.54 3.54 11.41
CA ALA A 82 4.75 3.11 12.57
C ALA A 82 3.41 2.56 12.06
N TRP A 83 3.44 1.40 11.39
CA TRP A 83 2.29 0.79 10.77
C TRP A 83 1.49 0.12 11.89
N GLU A 84 0.60 0.90 12.52
CA GLU A 84 -0.37 0.39 13.49
C GLU A 84 -1.49 -0.45 12.84
N GLY A 85 -1.43 -0.67 11.52
CA GLY A 85 -2.44 -1.40 10.76
C GLY A 85 -2.21 -2.92 10.72
N ALA A 86 -3.27 -3.67 10.45
CA ALA A 86 -3.13 -5.09 10.13
C ALA A 86 -2.28 -5.28 8.84
N PRO A 87 -1.53 -6.39 8.72
CA PRO A 87 -0.82 -6.71 7.49
C PRO A 87 -1.79 -6.79 6.31
N THR A 88 -1.35 -6.30 5.14
CA THR A 88 -2.18 -6.29 3.93
C THR A 88 -2.50 -7.73 3.51
N ARG A 89 -3.78 -8.04 3.36
CA ARG A 89 -4.24 -9.34 2.87
C ARG A 89 -3.97 -9.43 1.37
N TRP A 90 -3.23 -10.46 0.97
CA TRP A 90 -2.82 -10.65 -0.42
C TRP A 90 -3.08 -12.09 -0.87
N VAL A 91 -3.95 -12.25 -1.86
CA VAL A 91 -4.35 -13.56 -2.38
C VAL A 91 -3.62 -13.82 -3.69
N ASN A 92 -2.77 -14.86 -3.71
CA ASN A 92 -1.98 -15.21 -4.90
C ASN A 92 -2.81 -15.86 -6.02
N LEU A 93 -4.03 -16.31 -5.73
CA LEU A 93 -4.95 -16.95 -6.68
C LEU A 93 -5.63 -15.95 -7.62
N VAL A 94 -5.53 -14.64 -7.36
CA VAL A 94 -6.21 -13.60 -8.14
C VAL A 94 -5.20 -12.63 -8.78
N PRO A 95 -5.56 -11.97 -9.90
CA PRO A 95 -4.72 -10.94 -10.50
C PRO A 95 -4.38 -9.81 -9.51
N LYS A 96 -3.16 -9.27 -9.60
CA LYS A 96 -2.66 -8.19 -8.71
C LYS A 96 -3.61 -6.98 -8.62
N LYS A 97 -4.33 -6.66 -9.69
CA LYS A 97 -5.34 -5.58 -9.72
C LYS A 97 -6.51 -5.80 -8.74
N PHE A 98 -6.87 -7.04 -8.44
CA PHE A 98 -7.96 -7.35 -7.50
C PHE A 98 -7.48 -7.16 -6.07
N ASN A 99 -6.27 -7.62 -5.75
CA ASN A 99 -5.61 -7.33 -4.46
C ASN A 99 -5.45 -5.82 -4.24
N ALA A 100 -5.01 -5.07 -5.25
CA ALA A 100 -4.87 -3.62 -5.15
C ALA A 100 -6.21 -2.91 -4.86
N LEU A 101 -7.32 -3.41 -5.42
CA LEU A 101 -8.65 -2.90 -5.12
C LEU A 101 -9.06 -3.22 -3.68
N ALA A 102 -8.90 -4.47 -3.25
CA ALA A 102 -9.21 -4.90 -1.89
C ALA A 102 -8.44 -4.12 -0.83
N TRP A 103 -7.15 -3.88 -1.06
CA TRP A 103 -6.31 -3.04 -0.21
C TRP A 103 -6.79 -1.59 -0.15
N ARG A 104 -7.21 -1.00 -1.28
CA ARG A 104 -7.79 0.36 -1.27
C ARG A 104 -9.15 0.41 -0.57
N LEU A 105 -9.94 -0.67 -0.68
CA LEU A 105 -11.21 -0.80 0.02
C LEU A 105 -11.00 -0.84 1.54
N SER A 106 -10.05 -1.65 2.04
CA SER A 106 -9.77 -1.76 3.48
C SER A 106 -9.32 -0.44 4.11
N LEU A 107 -8.64 0.41 3.33
CA LEU A 107 -8.21 1.75 3.76
C LEU A 107 -9.27 2.84 3.53
N ASN A 108 -10.42 2.50 2.98
CA ASN A 108 -11.44 3.44 2.50
C ASN A 108 -10.84 4.54 1.60
N LYS A 109 -9.91 4.18 0.71
CA LYS A 109 -9.21 5.09 -0.21
C LYS A 109 -9.71 4.98 -1.66
N LEU A 110 -10.84 4.31 -1.89
CA LEU A 110 -11.46 4.26 -3.21
C LEU A 110 -12.13 5.59 -3.57
N PRO A 111 -12.12 5.98 -4.87
CA PRO A 111 -12.79 7.19 -5.34
C PRO A 111 -14.30 6.96 -5.48
N THR A 112 -14.98 6.67 -4.37
CA THR A 112 -16.45 6.70 -4.31
C THR A 112 -16.91 8.16 -4.35
N ARG A 113 -18.16 8.44 -4.76
CA ARG A 113 -18.68 9.83 -4.81
C ARG A 113 -18.55 10.53 -3.46
N HIS A 114 -18.80 9.85 -2.34
CA HIS A 114 -18.56 10.41 -1.01
C HIS A 114 -17.09 10.80 -0.79
N ASN A 115 -16.14 9.91 -1.11
CA ASN A 115 -14.72 10.22 -0.93
C ASN A 115 -14.20 11.29 -1.90
N ILE A 116 -14.87 11.43 -3.05
CA ILE A 116 -14.61 12.48 -4.03
C ILE A 116 -15.11 13.85 -3.52
N SER A 117 -16.33 13.93 -2.96
CA SER A 117 -16.86 15.19 -2.45
C SER A 117 -16.02 15.74 -1.30
N LEU A 118 -15.50 14.86 -0.42
CA LEU A 118 -14.58 15.25 0.65
C LEU A 118 -13.27 15.89 0.15
N ARG A 119 -12.92 15.72 -1.14
CA ARG A 119 -11.74 16.34 -1.76
C ARG A 119 -12.07 17.64 -2.48
N GLY A 120 -13.29 18.17 -2.34
CA GLY A 120 -13.72 19.42 -2.94
C GLY A 120 -13.93 19.37 -4.45
N MET A 121 -14.06 18.17 -5.04
CA MET A 121 -14.45 18.06 -6.45
C MET A 121 -15.95 18.25 -6.60
N ASP A 122 -16.36 19.07 -7.56
CA ASP A 122 -17.76 19.28 -7.90
C ASP A 122 -18.35 18.01 -8.55
N ILE A 123 -19.33 17.43 -7.89
CA ILE A 123 -20.05 16.24 -8.36
C ILE A 123 -21.56 16.46 -8.23
N ARG A 124 -22.30 16.07 -9.27
CA ARG A 124 -23.75 16.29 -9.37
C ARG A 124 -24.55 15.62 -8.25
N SER A 125 -24.05 14.51 -7.70
CA SER A 125 -24.72 13.76 -6.63
C SER A 125 -23.72 12.89 -5.89
N ILE A 126 -23.95 12.71 -4.58
CA ILE A 126 -23.23 11.77 -3.73
C ILE A 126 -23.89 10.38 -3.64
N LEU A 127 -25.06 10.21 -4.28
CA LEU A 127 -25.81 8.96 -4.25
C LEU A 127 -25.08 7.86 -5.02
N CYS A 128 -25.26 6.63 -4.55
CA CYS A 128 -24.74 5.41 -5.16
C CYS A 128 -25.27 5.28 -6.58
N PRO A 129 -24.41 5.17 -7.60
CA PRO A 129 -24.84 5.06 -9.00
C PRO A 129 -25.51 3.73 -9.35
N ILE A 130 -25.56 2.78 -8.40
CA ILE A 130 -26.19 1.47 -8.62
C ILE A 130 -27.64 1.48 -8.14
N CYS A 131 -27.88 1.96 -6.92
CA CYS A 131 -29.22 1.92 -6.31
C CYS A 131 -29.91 3.28 -6.31
N GLU A 132 -29.16 4.38 -6.47
CA GLU A 132 -29.66 5.77 -6.45
C GLU A 132 -30.44 6.20 -5.19
N VAL A 133 -30.44 5.37 -4.15
CA VAL A 133 -31.18 5.63 -2.89
C VAL A 133 -30.27 6.12 -1.76
N ASN A 134 -29.10 5.49 -1.60
CA ASN A 134 -28.18 5.77 -0.49
C ASN A 134 -26.91 6.45 -0.98
N VAL A 135 -26.21 7.15 -0.10
CA VAL A 135 -24.89 7.75 -0.39
C VAL A 135 -23.87 6.67 -0.76
N GLU A 136 -23.02 6.95 -1.77
CA GLU A 136 -21.95 6.05 -2.22
C GLU A 136 -20.77 6.01 -1.24
N TYR A 137 -20.98 5.43 -0.06
CA TYR A 137 -19.89 4.98 0.79
C TYR A 137 -19.28 3.70 0.20
N ALA A 138 -18.00 3.44 0.46
CA ALA A 138 -17.38 2.16 0.09
C ALA A 138 -18.12 0.99 0.78
N ASN A 139 -18.41 1.12 2.06
CA ASN A 139 -19.19 0.13 2.81
C ASN A 139 -20.56 -0.13 2.17
N HIS A 140 -21.24 0.93 1.73
CA HIS A 140 -22.51 0.77 1.03
C HIS A 140 -22.33 0.04 -0.30
N LEU A 141 -21.45 0.54 -1.16
CA LEU A 141 -21.24 0.00 -2.50
C LEU A 141 -20.90 -1.50 -2.49
N PHE A 142 -20.02 -1.91 -1.58
CA PHE A 142 -19.48 -3.28 -1.57
C PHE A 142 -20.23 -4.24 -0.66
N PHE A 143 -21.02 -3.78 0.33
CA PHE A 143 -21.61 -4.67 1.34
C PHE A 143 -23.11 -4.47 1.53
N SER A 144 -23.59 -3.23 1.70
CA SER A 144 -25.01 -2.99 2.03
C SER A 144 -25.92 -2.62 0.85
N CYS A 145 -25.36 -2.33 -0.32
CA CYS A 145 -26.13 -2.07 -1.55
C CYS A 145 -26.97 -3.30 -1.93
N MET A 146 -28.18 -3.08 -2.44
CA MET A 146 -29.09 -4.15 -2.88
C MET A 146 -28.41 -5.13 -3.84
N LEU A 147 -27.66 -4.62 -4.84
CA LEU A 147 -26.92 -5.45 -5.78
C LEU A 147 -25.86 -6.31 -5.07
N ALA A 148 -25.10 -5.71 -4.16
CA ALA A 148 -24.05 -6.43 -3.44
C ALA A 148 -24.64 -7.56 -2.58
N ARG A 149 -25.74 -7.29 -1.87
CA ARG A 149 -26.45 -8.29 -1.06
C ARG A 149 -26.93 -9.47 -1.90
N GLU A 150 -27.59 -9.21 -3.03
CA GLU A 150 -28.06 -10.26 -3.93
C GLU A 150 -26.90 -11.11 -4.50
N ILE A 151 -25.78 -10.48 -4.84
CA ILE A 151 -24.59 -11.20 -5.31
C ILE A 151 -24.05 -12.11 -4.21
N TYR A 152 -23.91 -11.63 -2.96
CA TYR A 152 -23.43 -12.45 -1.87
C TYR A 152 -24.37 -13.60 -1.54
N GLU A 153 -25.68 -13.40 -1.56
CA GLU A 153 -26.65 -14.48 -1.37
C GLU A 153 -26.46 -15.61 -2.40
N ARG A 154 -26.21 -15.26 -3.67
CA ARG A 154 -25.94 -16.24 -4.73
C ARG A 154 -24.59 -16.94 -4.53
N ILE A 155 -23.55 -16.20 -4.14
CA ILE A 155 -22.23 -16.76 -3.84
C ILE A 155 -22.30 -17.72 -2.66
N PHE A 156 -22.96 -17.34 -1.56
CA PHE A 156 -23.10 -18.20 -0.39
C PHE A 156 -23.83 -19.50 -0.72
N LYS A 157 -24.94 -19.41 -1.48
CA LYS A 157 -25.65 -20.59 -1.98
C LYS A 157 -24.75 -21.47 -2.85
N TRP A 158 -24.00 -20.88 -3.78
CA TRP A 158 -23.06 -21.60 -4.64
C TRP A 158 -21.94 -22.30 -3.86
N CYS A 159 -21.43 -21.66 -2.80
CA CYS A 159 -20.42 -22.23 -1.93
C CYS A 159 -20.97 -23.20 -0.87
N GLY A 160 -22.29 -23.42 -0.80
CA GLY A 160 -22.92 -24.26 0.23
C GLY A 160 -22.81 -23.69 1.65
N LEU A 161 -22.71 -22.36 1.78
CA LEU A 161 -22.56 -21.64 3.04
C LEU A 161 -23.89 -21.03 3.47
N LEU A 162 -24.05 -20.84 4.79
CA LEU A 162 -25.15 -20.04 5.32
C LEU A 162 -25.01 -18.60 4.83
N VAL A 163 -26.14 -18.00 4.44
CA VAL A 163 -26.18 -16.60 4.00
C VAL A 163 -25.84 -15.71 5.20
N VAL A 164 -24.80 -14.90 5.02
CA VAL A 164 -24.39 -13.87 5.97
C VAL A 164 -24.48 -12.52 5.28
N THR A 165 -24.84 -11.49 6.03
CA THR A 165 -24.82 -10.10 5.53
C THR A 165 -23.73 -9.32 6.25
N PHE A 166 -23.14 -8.37 5.53
CA PHE A 166 -22.08 -7.51 6.03
C PHE A 166 -22.50 -6.07 5.83
N SER A 167 -22.13 -5.18 6.76
CA SER A 167 -22.32 -3.74 6.59
C SER A 167 -21.01 -3.03 6.26
N SER A 168 -19.87 -3.65 6.55
CA SER A 168 -18.54 -3.08 6.37
C SER A 168 -17.47 -4.10 6.00
N TYR A 169 -16.30 -3.61 5.56
CA TYR A 169 -15.11 -4.45 5.37
C TYR A 169 -14.68 -5.13 6.69
N ILE A 170 -14.82 -4.45 7.83
CA ILE A 170 -14.42 -4.99 9.14
C ILE A 170 -15.35 -6.14 9.56
N ASP A 171 -16.65 -6.03 9.30
CA ASP A 171 -17.62 -7.10 9.57
C ASP A 171 -17.27 -8.36 8.76
N TRP A 172 -17.03 -8.16 7.45
CA TRP A 172 -16.60 -9.23 6.55
C TRP A 172 -15.30 -9.87 7.04
N LEU A 173 -14.30 -9.06 7.42
CA LEU A 173 -13.00 -9.54 7.89
C LEU A 173 -13.13 -10.34 9.19
N THR A 174 -13.99 -9.89 10.11
CA THR A 174 -14.24 -10.55 11.39
C THR A 174 -14.88 -11.91 11.18
N TRP A 175 -15.93 -11.97 10.36
CA TRP A 175 -16.57 -13.22 9.96
C TRP A 175 -15.57 -14.15 9.25
N PHE A 176 -14.87 -13.65 8.24
CA PHE A 176 -13.92 -14.43 7.44
C PHE A 176 -12.80 -15.00 8.32
N SER A 177 -12.30 -14.21 9.27
CA SER A 177 -11.27 -14.64 10.22
C SER A 177 -11.78 -15.74 11.15
N SER A 178 -13.04 -15.68 11.61
CA SER A 178 -13.65 -16.70 12.46
C SER A 178 -13.91 -18.06 11.79
N LEU A 179 -13.86 -18.14 10.44
CA LEU A 179 -14.08 -19.39 9.73
C LEU A 179 -12.99 -20.42 10.06
N LYS A 180 -13.42 -21.54 10.65
CA LYS A 180 -12.60 -22.72 10.97
C LYS A 180 -12.62 -23.73 9.81
N ILE A 181 -12.05 -23.33 8.67
CA ILE A 181 -11.94 -24.15 7.46
C ILE A 181 -10.47 -24.32 7.05
N ARG A 182 -10.20 -25.32 6.20
CA ARG A 182 -8.83 -25.57 5.69
C ARG A 182 -8.31 -24.34 4.97
N LYS A 183 -7.02 -24.01 5.16
CA LYS A 183 -6.36 -22.83 4.58
C LYS A 183 -6.59 -22.72 3.07
N VAL A 184 -6.41 -23.81 2.34
CA VAL A 184 -6.63 -23.85 0.89
C VAL A 184 -8.04 -23.39 0.51
N ILE A 185 -9.07 -23.88 1.21
CA ILE A 185 -10.47 -23.49 0.96
C ILE A 185 -10.68 -22.02 1.33
N LYS A 186 -10.06 -21.56 2.42
CA LYS A 186 -10.09 -20.17 2.87
C LYS A 186 -9.52 -19.23 1.81
N ASP A 187 -8.38 -19.59 1.20
CA ASP A 187 -7.73 -18.82 0.15
C ASP A 187 -8.61 -18.72 -1.11
N TYR A 188 -9.27 -19.81 -1.52
CA TYR A 188 -10.24 -19.78 -2.63
C TYR A 188 -11.45 -18.89 -2.32
N LEU A 189 -12.00 -19.00 -1.12
CA LEU A 189 -13.14 -18.19 -0.68
C LEU A 189 -12.77 -16.70 -0.67
N GLU A 190 -11.58 -16.35 -0.17
CA GLU A 190 -11.07 -14.98 -0.20
C GLU A 190 -10.93 -14.46 -1.63
N GLY A 191 -10.40 -15.30 -2.53
CA GLY A 191 -10.30 -15.00 -3.95
C GLY A 191 -11.67 -14.68 -4.57
N ILE A 192 -12.71 -15.45 -4.24
CA ILE A 192 -14.08 -15.20 -4.71
C ILE A 192 -14.58 -13.81 -4.28
N PHE A 193 -14.34 -13.42 -3.03
CA PHE A 193 -14.69 -12.07 -2.56
C PHE A 193 -13.92 -10.97 -3.32
N PHE A 194 -12.62 -11.15 -3.53
CA PHE A 194 -11.79 -10.15 -4.21
C PHE A 194 -12.19 -9.96 -5.68
N VAL A 195 -12.51 -11.06 -6.36
CA VAL A 195 -13.08 -11.05 -7.71
C VAL A 195 -14.44 -10.34 -7.71
N THR A 196 -15.30 -10.65 -6.75
CA THR A 196 -16.63 -10.05 -6.62
C THR A 196 -16.55 -8.54 -6.43
N TRP A 197 -15.69 -8.06 -5.53
CA TRP A 197 -15.45 -6.64 -5.35
C TRP A 197 -14.95 -5.98 -6.63
N TRP A 198 -14.05 -6.63 -7.36
CA TRP A 198 -13.62 -6.11 -8.66
C TRP A 198 -14.79 -5.92 -9.63
N HIS A 199 -15.69 -6.90 -9.73
CA HIS A 199 -16.84 -6.81 -10.63
C HIS A 199 -17.88 -5.77 -10.19
N ILE A 200 -18.16 -5.66 -8.88
CA ILE A 200 -19.01 -4.59 -8.32
C ILE A 200 -18.42 -3.22 -8.68
N TRP A 201 -17.12 -3.04 -8.45
CA TRP A 201 -16.43 -1.79 -8.75
C TRP A 201 -16.43 -1.46 -10.24
N TRP A 202 -16.21 -2.45 -11.10
CA TRP A 202 -16.25 -2.28 -12.55
C TRP A 202 -17.66 -1.93 -13.04
N PHE A 203 -18.69 -2.61 -12.51
CA PHE A 203 -20.09 -2.31 -12.82
C PHE A 203 -20.47 -0.88 -12.39
N ARG A 204 -20.05 -0.46 -11.20
CA ARG A 204 -20.21 0.91 -10.71
C ARG A 204 -19.51 1.94 -11.61
N LYS A 205 -18.33 1.62 -12.15
CA LYS A 205 -17.68 2.49 -13.13
C LYS A 205 -18.58 2.69 -14.34
N LYS A 206 -19.06 1.60 -14.96
CA LYS A 206 -19.92 1.64 -16.15
C LYS A 206 -21.22 2.45 -15.97
N ASN A 207 -21.82 2.46 -14.77
CA ASN A 207 -23.09 3.12 -14.49
C ASN A 207 -22.97 4.48 -13.80
N GLY A 208 -21.77 4.84 -13.31
CA GLY A 208 -21.57 6.01 -12.46
C GLY A 208 -20.66 7.08 -13.04
N PHE A 209 -19.91 6.76 -14.10
CA PHE A 209 -19.02 7.63 -14.89
C PHE A 209 -18.86 7.11 -16.32
#